data_AF-A0A365D3A7-F1
#
_entry.id   AF-A0A365D3A7-F1
#
_cell.length_a   1.000
_cell.length_b   1.000
_cell.length_c   1.000
_cell.angle_alpha   90.00
_cell.angle_beta   90.00
_cell.angle_gamma   90.00
#
_symmetry.space_group_name_H-M   'P 1'
#
loop_
_entity.id
_entity.type
_entity.pdbx_description
1 polymer ?
#
loop_
_entity_poly.entity_id
_entity_poly.type
_entity_poly.pdbx_seq_one_letter_code
_entity_poly.pdbx_strand_id
1 'polypeptide(L)'
;MPRSNRPRRPVSGKGASARGAGRKGQEVPELDLERARAGIARRESAPDGEWMVRTMTAKNAEKTYICPECSTAVLPGVAHLVVWKDDHLFGAAAGLAERRHWHTNCWMSRSYRYR
;
A
#
# COMPACT_ATOMS: atom_id res chain seq x y z
N MET A 1 21.56 -5.15 43.75
CA MET A 1 20.44 -6.11 43.92
C MET A 1 19.41 -5.48 44.87
N PRO A 2 18.08 -5.74 44.83
CA PRO A 2 17.28 -6.62 43.96
C PRO A 2 16.02 -5.94 43.34
N ARG A 3 15.32 -6.68 42.48
CA ARG A 3 14.11 -6.31 41.72
C ARG A 3 12.86 -6.51 42.56
N SER A 4 11.99 -5.50 42.64
CA SER A 4 10.65 -5.63 43.23
C SER A 4 9.67 -6.20 42.21
N ASN A 5 9.53 -7.53 42.24
CA ASN A 5 8.42 -8.28 41.67
C ASN A 5 7.34 -8.42 42.76
N ARG A 6 6.15 -7.84 42.57
CA ARG A 6 4.98 -8.26 43.38
C ARG A 6 3.67 -8.17 42.58
N PRO A 7 3.01 -9.31 42.33
CA PRO A 7 1.67 -9.34 41.77
C PRO A 7 0.65 -9.09 42.88
N ARG A 8 -0.46 -8.40 42.59
CA ARG A 8 -1.67 -8.48 43.42
C ARG A 8 -2.86 -8.95 42.61
N ARG A 9 -3.41 -10.07 43.09
CA ARG A 9 -4.58 -10.86 42.69
C ARG A 9 -5.90 -10.14 43.08
N PRO A 10 -7.10 -10.69 42.77
CA PRO A 10 -8.26 -9.94 42.30
C PRO A 10 -9.31 -9.80 43.43
N VAL A 11 -10.36 -9.01 43.18
CA VAL A 11 -11.62 -9.15 43.92
C VAL A 11 -12.79 -9.14 42.96
N SER A 12 -13.59 -10.19 43.06
CA SER A 12 -14.75 -10.51 42.25
C SER A 12 -16.03 -9.93 42.87
N GLY A 13 -16.98 -9.55 42.00
CA GLY A 13 -18.42 -9.50 42.27
C GLY A 13 -19.04 -8.11 42.13
N LYS A 14 -20.22 -7.91 41.53
CA LYS A 14 -21.27 -8.80 40.99
C LYS A 14 -22.28 -7.94 40.19
N GLY A 15 -22.80 -8.49 39.07
CA GLY A 15 -24.15 -8.22 38.51
C GLY A 15 -24.32 -6.92 37.70
N ALA A 16 -25.06 -6.85 36.59
CA ALA A 16 -26.03 -7.78 36.00
C ALA A 16 -26.28 -7.44 34.51
N SER A 17 -26.87 -8.41 33.82
CA SER A 17 -27.11 -8.55 32.39
C SER A 17 -27.94 -7.46 31.68
N ALA A 18 -27.54 -7.16 30.44
CA ALA A 18 -28.44 -6.88 29.32
C ALA A 18 -27.73 -7.38 28.03
N ARG A 19 -28.05 -8.59 27.57
CA ARG A 19 -29.03 -8.91 26.51
C ARG A 19 -28.73 -8.24 25.15
N GLY A 20 -28.39 -9.10 24.19
CA GLY A 20 -28.55 -8.87 22.76
C GLY A 20 -27.43 -8.01 22.15
N ALA A 21 -26.98 -8.22 20.94
CA ALA A 21 -27.41 -9.10 19.88
C ALA A 21 -26.24 -9.20 18.90
N GLY A 22 -26.18 -10.29 18.14
CA GLY A 22 -25.25 -10.42 17.04
C GLY A 22 -25.28 -9.19 16.13
N ARG A 23 -24.11 -8.65 15.82
CA ARG A 23 -23.85 -7.95 14.57
C ARG A 23 -22.68 -8.68 13.94
N LYS A 24 -23.04 -9.67 13.11
CA LYS A 24 -22.93 -9.58 11.64
C LYS A 24 -21.47 -9.40 11.26
N GLY A 25 -20.90 -10.44 10.63
CA GLY A 25 -19.60 -10.40 9.98
C GLY A 25 -19.41 -9.04 9.36
N GLN A 26 -18.47 -8.29 9.91
CA GLN A 26 -18.14 -6.98 9.42
C GLN A 26 -17.61 -7.21 8.02
N GLU A 27 -18.44 -6.88 7.04
CA GLU A 27 -18.10 -6.86 5.64
C GLU A 27 -16.86 -5.97 5.54
N VAL A 28 -15.68 -6.59 5.44
CA VAL A 28 -14.47 -5.87 5.06
C VAL A 28 -14.84 -5.22 3.74
N PRO A 29 -14.91 -3.89 3.67
CA PRO A 29 -15.26 -3.23 2.43
C PRO A 29 -14.30 -3.78 1.38
N GLU A 30 -14.80 -4.25 0.25
CA GLU A 30 -14.01 -4.86 -0.84
C GLU A 30 -12.73 -4.05 -1.17
N LEU A 31 -12.82 -2.73 -0.95
CA LEU A 31 -11.77 -1.72 -0.95
C LEU A 31 -10.51 -2.04 -0.11
N ASP A 32 -10.65 -2.73 1.03
CA ASP A 32 -9.56 -3.10 1.92
C ASP A 32 -8.83 -4.35 1.44
N LEU A 33 -9.53 -5.30 0.80
CA LEU A 33 -8.91 -6.51 0.26
C LEU A 33 -8.11 -6.22 -1.02
N GLU A 34 -8.65 -5.38 -1.91
CA GLU A 34 -7.91 -4.93 -3.08
C GLU A 34 -6.70 -4.07 -2.68
N ARG A 35 -6.85 -3.18 -1.70
CA ARG A 35 -5.74 -2.38 -1.17
C ARG A 35 -4.70 -3.25 -0.46
N ALA A 36 -5.12 -4.24 0.33
CA ALA A 36 -4.23 -5.17 1.00
C ALA A 36 -3.46 -6.06 0.00
N ARG A 37 -4.12 -6.51 -1.07
CA ARG A 37 -3.50 -7.29 -2.15
C ARG A 37 -2.53 -6.46 -2.99
N ALA A 38 -2.89 -5.21 -3.30
CA ALA A 38 -2.10 -4.35 -4.15
C ALA A 38 -0.94 -3.65 -3.43
N GLY A 39 -0.95 -3.64 -2.09
CA GLY A 39 0.08 -3.03 -1.26
C GLY A 39 -0.19 -1.55 -0.94
N ILE A 40 0.50 -1.05 0.08
CA ILE A 40 0.42 0.35 0.50
C ILE A 40 1.30 1.19 -0.43
N ALA A 41 0.70 2.20 -1.06
CA ALA A 41 1.43 3.19 -1.82
C ALA A 41 2.07 4.22 -0.89
N ARG A 42 3.33 4.57 -1.14
CA ARG A 42 4.08 5.62 -0.45
C ARG A 42 4.18 6.85 -1.34
N ARG A 43 4.09 8.03 -0.73
CA ARG A 43 4.36 9.29 -1.42
C ARG A 43 5.87 9.50 -1.50
N GLU A 44 6.36 9.90 -2.67
CA GLU A 44 7.74 10.29 -2.93
C GLU A 44 7.77 11.64 -3.63
N SER A 45 8.41 12.61 -2.97
CA SER A 45 8.69 13.93 -3.53
C SER A 45 9.94 13.87 -4.39
N ALA A 46 9.86 14.41 -5.60
CA ALA A 46 10.98 14.46 -6.53
C ALA A 46 10.99 15.80 -7.29
N PRO A 47 12.10 16.17 -7.95
CA PRO A 47 12.19 17.43 -8.68
C PRO A 47 11.16 17.61 -9.81
N ASP A 48 10.59 16.50 -10.31
CA ASP A 48 9.54 16.48 -11.35
C ASP A 48 8.10 16.44 -10.77
N GLY A 49 7.95 16.46 -9.43
CA GLY A 49 6.67 16.55 -8.73
C GLY A 49 6.47 15.51 -7.63
N GLU A 50 5.23 15.39 -7.16
CA GLU A 50 4.82 14.43 -6.15
C GLU A 50 4.29 13.15 -6.78
N TRP A 51 4.85 12.02 -6.35
CA TRP A 51 4.55 10.70 -6.90
C TRP A 51 4.01 9.76 -5.84
N MET A 52 3.06 8.93 -6.23
CA MET A 52 2.67 7.76 -5.46
C MET A 52 3.34 6.54 -6.03
N VAL A 53 4.11 5.84 -5.20
CA VAL A 53 4.90 4.67 -5.56
C VAL A 53 4.38 3.47 -4.81
N ARG A 54 4.08 2.40 -5.54
CA ARG A 54 3.60 1.15 -4.95
C ARG A 54 4.42 -0.02 -5.44
N THR A 55 4.85 -0.87 -4.50
CA THR A 55 5.55 -2.10 -4.83
C THR A 55 4.59 -3.16 -5.33
N MET A 56 4.84 -3.68 -6.53
CA MET A 56 4.16 -4.85 -7.08
C MET A 56 5.02 -6.08 -6.84
N THR A 57 4.45 -7.07 -6.15
CA THR A 57 5.14 -8.33 -5.89
C THR A 57 5.15 -9.20 -7.16
N ALA A 58 6.13 -10.10 -7.26
CA ALA A 58 6.24 -11.06 -8.36
C ALA A 58 4.93 -11.85 -8.58
N LYS A 59 4.26 -12.25 -7.49
CA LYS A 59 3.01 -13.01 -7.54
C LYS A 59 1.85 -12.24 -8.17
N ASN A 60 1.81 -10.92 -7.97
CA ASN A 60 0.75 -10.05 -8.50
C ASN A 60 1.10 -9.45 -9.88
N ALA A 61 2.31 -9.70 -10.37
CA ALA A 61 2.78 -9.25 -11.68
C ALA A 61 2.36 -10.25 -12.76
N GLU A 62 1.11 -10.21 -13.18
CA GLU A 62 0.55 -11.19 -14.13
C GLU A 62 0.63 -10.72 -15.60
N LYS A 63 0.88 -9.43 -15.82
CA LYS A 63 0.84 -8.78 -17.14
C LYS A 63 2.19 -8.16 -17.49
N THR A 64 2.50 -8.16 -18.79
CA THR A 64 3.67 -7.48 -19.34
C THR A 64 3.39 -6.00 -19.50
N TYR A 65 4.34 -5.15 -19.08
CA TYR A 65 4.29 -3.70 -19.27
C TYR A 65 5.62 -3.17 -19.80
N ILE A 66 5.64 -1.97 -20.37
CA ILE A 66 6.88 -1.33 -20.85
C ILE A 66 7.36 -0.29 -19.83
N CYS A 67 8.63 -0.39 -19.43
CA CYS A 67 9.26 0.57 -18.53
C CYS A 67 9.57 1.88 -19.26
N PRO A 68 9.16 3.06 -18.73
CA PRO A 68 9.38 4.34 -19.41
C PRO A 68 10.85 4.75 -19.56
N GLU A 69 11.72 4.39 -18.61
CA GLU A 69 13.12 4.84 -18.63
C GLU A 69 13.98 4.05 -19.61
N CYS A 70 13.88 2.72 -19.59
CA CYS A 70 14.71 1.84 -20.42
C CYS A 70 13.99 1.32 -21.67
N SER A 71 12.69 1.59 -21.82
CA SER A 71 11.85 1.05 -22.90
C SER A 71 11.80 -0.48 -23.00
N THR A 72 12.28 -1.19 -21.97
CA THR A 72 12.26 -2.66 -21.89
C THR A 72 11.02 -3.17 -21.19
N ALA A 73 10.58 -4.37 -21.56
CA ALA A 73 9.42 -5.04 -20.97
C ALA A 73 9.70 -5.51 -19.53
N VAL A 74 8.79 -5.15 -18.62
CA VAL A 74 8.62 -5.77 -17.30
C VAL A 74 7.77 -7.01 -17.51
N LEU A 75 8.39 -8.19 -17.40
CA LEU A 75 7.71 -9.46 -17.63
C LEU A 75 6.84 -9.88 -16.43
N PRO A 76 5.84 -10.76 -16.66
CA PRO A 76 5.10 -11.39 -15.58
C PRO A 76 6.03 -12.14 -14.62
N GLY A 77 5.72 -12.14 -13.33
CA GLY A 77 6.56 -12.74 -12.29
C GLY A 77 7.73 -11.86 -11.82
N VAL A 78 7.95 -10.68 -12.43
CA VAL A 78 9.00 -9.75 -12.01
C VAL A 78 8.44 -8.74 -11.01
N ALA A 79 9.05 -8.66 -9.82
CA ALA A 79 8.74 -7.63 -8.85
C ALA A 79 9.17 -6.26 -9.38
N HIS A 80 8.27 -5.28 -9.35
CA HIS A 80 8.47 -3.98 -9.98
C HIS A 80 7.65 -2.91 -9.25
N LEU A 81 7.76 -1.65 -9.69
CA LEU A 81 7.06 -0.52 -9.09
C LEU A 81 5.94 -0.03 -10.00
N VAL A 82 4.80 0.30 -9.40
CA VAL A 82 3.70 1.01 -10.06
C VAL A 82 3.70 2.42 -9.52
N VAL A 83 3.79 3.38 -10.43
CA VAL A 83 3.96 4.80 -10.12
C VAL A 83 2.89 5.62 -10.83
N TRP A 84 2.29 6.56 -10.13
CA TRP A 84 1.39 7.56 -10.70
C TRP A 84 1.57 8.92 -10.02
N LYS A 85 1.08 9.98 -10.67
CA LYS A 85 1.08 11.32 -10.08
C LYS A 85 0.07 11.41 -8.94
N ASP A 86 0.50 12.00 -7.82
CA ASP A 86 -0.39 12.26 -6.69
C ASP A 86 -1.30 13.48 -6.95
N ASP A 87 -0.79 14.45 -7.73
CA ASP A 87 -1.40 15.77 -7.95
C ASP A 87 -2.33 15.84 -9.18
N HIS A 88 -2.94 14.72 -9.58
CA HIS A 88 -3.74 14.69 -10.80
C HIS A 88 -4.95 15.65 -10.70
N LEU A 89 -5.15 16.50 -11.73
CA LEU A 89 -6.21 17.54 -11.75
C LEU A 89 -7.62 16.99 -11.54
N PHE A 90 -7.86 15.75 -11.97
CA PHE A 90 -9.14 15.05 -11.84
C PHE A 90 -9.21 14.13 -10.60
N GLY A 91 -8.30 14.31 -9.64
CA GLY A 91 -8.24 13.56 -8.38
C GLY A 91 -7.49 12.22 -8.46
N ALA A 92 -7.39 11.56 -7.30
CA ALA A 92 -6.53 10.38 -7.10
C ALA A 92 -6.89 9.17 -7.99
N ALA A 93 -8.18 8.98 -8.32
CA ALA A 93 -8.62 7.88 -9.17
C ALA A 93 -8.11 8.03 -10.62
N ALA A 94 -8.06 9.26 -11.13
CA ALA A 94 -7.54 9.54 -12.46
C ALA A 94 -6.01 9.33 -12.52
N GLY A 95 -5.28 9.74 -11.48
CA GLY A 95 -3.85 9.42 -11.36
C GLY A 95 -3.60 7.90 -11.40
N LEU A 96 -4.40 7.12 -10.68
CA LEU A 96 -4.33 5.65 -10.71
C LEU A 96 -4.63 5.06 -12.10
N ALA A 97 -5.52 5.66 -12.88
CA ALA A 97 -5.80 5.21 -14.25
C ALA A 97 -4.58 5.39 -15.18
N GLU A 98 -3.78 6.43 -14.96
CA GLU A 98 -2.56 6.74 -15.73
C GLU A 98 -1.28 6.12 -15.14
N ARG A 99 -1.43 5.10 -14.27
CA ARG A 99 -0.30 4.43 -13.62
C ARG A 99 0.69 3.82 -14.63
N ARG A 100 1.97 4.00 -14.34
CA ARG A 100 3.10 3.49 -15.14
C ARG A 100 3.85 2.42 -14.37
N HIS A 101 4.41 1.46 -15.09
CA HIS A 101 5.12 0.32 -14.50
C HIS A 101 6.62 0.49 -14.74
N TRP A 102 7.41 0.41 -13.68
CA TRP A 102 8.84 0.68 -13.68
C TRP A 102 9.60 -0.48 -13.08
N HIS A 103 10.75 -0.84 -13.65
CA HIS A 103 11.72 -1.64 -12.90
C HIS A 103 12.17 -0.86 -11.66
N THR A 104 12.41 -1.57 -10.55
CA THR A 104 12.85 -0.95 -9.29
C THR A 104 14.12 -0.11 -9.49
N ASN A 105 15.12 -0.64 -10.21
CA ASN A 105 16.36 0.08 -10.47
C ASN A 105 16.13 1.31 -11.35
N CYS A 106 15.31 1.18 -12.40
CA CYS A 106 15.02 2.30 -13.30
C CYS A 106 14.30 3.45 -12.58
N TRP A 107 13.43 3.15 -11.62
CA TRP A 107 12.79 4.20 -10.81
C TRP A 107 13.81 4.94 -9.93
N MET A 108 14.69 4.19 -9.26
CA MET A 108 15.68 4.77 -8.35
C MET A 108 16.76 5.56 -9.09
N SER A 109 17.13 5.14 -10.30
CA SER A 109 18.16 5.78 -11.12
C SER A 109 17.61 6.76 -12.15
N ARG A 110 16.30 7.07 -12.12
CA ARG A 110 15.68 7.89 -13.17
C ARG A 110 16.27 9.28 -13.20
N SER A 111 16.43 9.80 -14.41
CA SER A 111 16.85 11.18 -14.60
C SER A 111 15.67 12.13 -14.46
N TYR A 112 15.78 13.10 -13.55
CA TYR A 112 14.80 14.17 -13.41
C TYR A 112 15.10 15.23 -14.46
N ARG A 113 14.36 15.22 -15.56
CA ARG A 113 14.45 16.30 -16.54
C ARG A 113 13.54 17.44 -16.10
N TYR A 114 14.14 18.57 -15.76
CA TYR A 114 13.42 19.83 -15.67
C TYR A 114 12.92 20.18 -17.06
N ARG A 115 11.61 20.30 -17.21
CA ARG A 115 10.97 20.64 -18.47
C ARG A 115 10.49 22.07 -18.42
#